data_AF-A0A7Z7QM78-F1
#
_entry.id   AF-A0A7Z7QM78-F1
#
_cell.length_a   1.000
_cell.length_b   1.000
_cell.length_c   1.000
_cell.angle_alpha   90.00
_cell.angle_beta   90.00
_cell.angle_gamma   90.00
#
_symmetry.space_group_name_H-M   'P 1'
#
loop_
_entity.id
_entity.type
_entity.pdbx_description
1 polymer ?
#
loop_
_entity_poly.entity_id
_entity_poly.type
_entity_poly.pdbx_seq_one_letter_code
_entity_poly.pdbx_strand_id
1 'polypeptide(L)'
;MSETDSLDLPARTMLTSEGSVNRSTHFLNIDDTYRTLTPVEAERLNGFPDDWTDTMPDRMRFFCMGNALVVPIITRIGNQIERIENMNGESFSQLKLF
;
A
#
# COMPACT_ATOMS: atom_id res chain seq x y z
N MET A 1 -1.09 20.80 -9.03
CA MET A 1 -0.58 19.42 -9.17
C MET A 1 -0.33 19.17 -10.64
N SER A 2 0.67 18.36 -10.98
CA SER A 2 0.89 17.91 -12.35
C SER A 2 -0.33 17.13 -12.85
N GLU A 3 -0.54 17.12 -14.17
CA GLU A 3 -1.61 16.35 -14.81
C GLU A 3 -1.40 14.84 -14.65
N THR A 4 -0.14 14.40 -14.61
CA THR A 4 0.25 13.00 -14.46
C THR A 4 1.32 12.81 -13.40
N ASP A 5 1.52 11.56 -13.01
CA ASP A 5 2.47 11.12 -12.00
C ASP A 5 3.82 10.86 -12.65
N SER A 6 4.88 11.31 -11.98
CA SER A 6 6.25 11.00 -12.39
C SER A 6 6.68 9.68 -11.77
N LEU A 7 7.32 8.83 -12.58
CA LEU A 7 7.94 7.57 -12.13
C LEU A 7 9.22 7.80 -11.30
N ASP A 8 9.80 9.00 -11.37
CA ASP A 8 11.04 9.35 -10.64
C ASP A 8 10.77 9.86 -9.22
N LEU A 9 9.49 10.03 -8.85
CA LEU A 9 9.07 10.54 -7.54
C LEU A 9 8.40 9.44 -6.72
N PRO A 10 8.42 9.54 -5.38
CA PRO A 10 7.61 8.68 -4.54
C PRO A 10 6.13 8.78 -4.92
N ALA A 11 5.43 7.65 -4.90
CA ALA A 11 4.00 7.63 -5.12
C ALA A 11 3.26 8.51 -4.10
N ARG A 12 2.15 9.10 -4.53
CA ARG A 12 1.26 9.80 -3.61
C ARG A 12 0.52 8.79 -2.73
N THR A 13 -0.17 9.32 -1.73
CA THR A 13 -1.12 8.54 -0.94
C THR A 13 -2.16 7.91 -1.86
N MET A 14 -2.22 6.58 -1.84
CA MET A 14 -3.30 5.84 -2.49
C MET A 14 -4.60 6.04 -1.72
N LEU A 15 -5.69 6.30 -2.44
CA LEU A 15 -7.02 6.45 -1.85
C LEU A 15 -7.92 5.30 -2.25
N THR A 16 -8.97 5.07 -1.47
CA THR A 16 -9.99 4.04 -1.80
C THR A 16 -10.75 4.34 -3.09
N SER A 17 -10.65 5.58 -3.59
CA SER A 17 -11.27 6.05 -4.82
C SER A 17 -10.55 5.63 -6.10
N GLU A 18 -9.40 4.93 -6.04
CA GLU A 18 -8.61 4.61 -7.24
C GLU A 18 -9.32 3.67 -8.23
N GLY A 19 -10.37 2.97 -7.78
CA GLY A 19 -11.27 2.26 -8.68
C GLY A 19 -12.16 3.17 -9.56
N SER A 20 -11.99 4.48 -9.50
CA SER A 20 -12.73 5.48 -10.28
C SER A 20 -11.85 6.67 -10.65
N VAL A 21 -12.07 7.27 -11.83
CA VAL A 21 -11.30 8.44 -12.28
C VAL A 21 -11.80 9.70 -11.56
N ASN A 22 -10.91 10.34 -10.79
CA ASN A 22 -11.16 11.59 -10.07
C ASN A 22 -9.84 12.39 -9.92
N ARG A 23 -9.91 13.57 -9.29
CA ARG A 23 -8.75 14.48 -9.14
C ARG A 23 -7.55 13.92 -8.36
N SER A 24 -7.77 12.86 -7.59
CA SER A 24 -6.74 12.21 -6.77
C SER A 24 -6.21 10.92 -7.38
N THR A 25 -6.81 10.46 -8.49
CA THR A 25 -6.44 9.21 -9.14
C THR A 25 -5.00 9.26 -9.62
N HIS A 26 -4.24 8.21 -9.33
CA HIS A 26 -2.93 8.02 -9.94
C HIS A 26 -3.07 7.85 -11.45
N PHE A 27 -2.51 8.81 -12.19
CA PHE A 27 -2.64 8.90 -13.63
C PHE A 27 -1.26 9.02 -14.26
N LEU A 28 -0.91 8.07 -15.10
CA LEU A 28 0.42 7.91 -15.67
C LEU A 28 0.38 8.26 -17.16
N ASN A 29 1.40 8.97 -17.63
CA ASN A 29 1.70 9.11 -19.05
C ASN A 29 3.07 8.45 -19.30
N ILE A 30 3.05 7.30 -19.97
CA ILE A 30 4.24 6.50 -20.29
C ILE A 30 4.22 6.26 -21.79
N ASP A 31 5.27 6.64 -22.50
CA ASP A 31 5.40 6.49 -23.96
C ASP A 31 4.14 7.00 -24.72
N ASP A 32 3.71 8.22 -24.40
CA ASP A 32 2.51 8.89 -24.93
C ASP A 32 1.18 8.13 -24.68
N THR A 33 1.20 7.14 -23.77
CA THR A 33 0.02 6.37 -23.36
C THR A 33 -0.42 6.74 -21.97
N TYR A 34 -1.67 7.19 -21.87
CA TYR A 34 -2.32 7.52 -20.60
C TYR A 34 -3.00 6.30 -20.00
N ARG A 35 -2.71 6.01 -18.73
CA ARG A 35 -3.38 4.93 -17.98
C ARG A 35 -3.39 5.19 -16.49
N THR A 36 -4.24 4.45 -15.78
CA THR A 36 -4.21 4.37 -14.31
C THR A 36 -3.30 3.23 -13.85
N LEU A 37 -3.13 3.12 -12.53
CA LEU A 37 -2.51 1.95 -11.91
C LEU A 37 -3.33 0.69 -12.18
N THR A 38 -2.62 -0.43 -12.29
CA THR A 38 -3.19 -1.77 -12.23
C THR A 38 -3.37 -2.21 -10.76
N PRO A 39 -4.21 -3.21 -10.47
CA PRO A 39 -4.34 -3.74 -9.11
C PRO A 39 -3.01 -4.24 -8.53
N VAL A 40 -2.16 -4.88 -9.34
CA VAL A 40 -0.83 -5.37 -8.92
C VAL A 40 0.13 -4.21 -8.61
N GLU A 41 0.11 -3.13 -9.40
CA GLU A 41 0.89 -1.93 -9.08
C GLU A 41 0.43 -1.31 -7.75
N ALA A 42 -0.88 -1.33 -7.47
CA ALA A 42 -1.42 -0.85 -6.20
C ALA A 42 -0.98 -1.70 -5.00
N GLU A 43 -0.95 -3.03 -5.15
CA GLU A 43 -0.41 -3.96 -4.15
C GLU A 43 1.07 -3.68 -3.86
N ARG A 44 1.87 -3.54 -4.91
CA ARG A 44 3.31 -3.26 -4.81
C ARG A 44 3.59 -1.91 -4.15
N LEU A 45 2.79 -0.87 -4.44
CA LEU A 45 2.93 0.44 -3.78
C LEU A 45 2.80 0.34 -2.25
N ASN A 46 1.92 -0.53 -1.76
CA ASN A 46 1.77 -0.81 -0.34
C ASN A 46 2.73 -1.91 0.18
N GLY A 47 3.53 -2.53 -0.68
CA GLY A 47 4.46 -3.60 -0.34
C GLY A 47 3.82 -4.97 -0.13
N PHE A 48 2.63 -5.20 -0.68
CA PHE A 48 2.03 -6.53 -0.72
C PHE A 48 2.67 -7.39 -1.83
N PRO A 49 2.66 -8.73 -1.69
CA PRO A 49 2.96 -9.64 -2.79
C PRO A 49 2.02 -9.42 -3.98
N ASP A 50 2.48 -9.77 -5.18
CA ASP A 50 1.64 -9.76 -6.38
C ASP A 50 0.42 -10.66 -6.18
N ASP A 51 -0.75 -10.18 -6.63
CA ASP A 51 -2.02 -10.90 -6.61
C ASP A 51 -2.57 -11.22 -5.22
N TRP A 52 -2.09 -10.51 -4.19
CA TRP A 52 -2.60 -10.63 -2.83
C TRP A 52 -4.12 -10.45 -2.70
N THR A 53 -4.73 -9.66 -3.61
CA THR A 53 -6.17 -9.40 -3.63
C THR A 53 -6.88 -9.98 -4.87
N ASP A 54 -6.29 -10.96 -5.56
CA ASP A 54 -6.87 -11.51 -6.82
C ASP A 54 -8.26 -12.18 -6.69
N THR A 55 -8.66 -12.55 -5.47
CA THR A 55 -9.96 -13.17 -5.18
C THR A 55 -11.15 -12.21 -5.23
N MET A 56 -10.93 -10.91 -5.49
CA MET A 56 -11.99 -9.90 -5.53
C MET A 56 -11.97 -9.07 -6.83
N PRO A 57 -13.09 -8.44 -7.21
CA PRO A 57 -13.12 -7.54 -8.36
C PRO A 57 -12.16 -6.36 -8.20
N ASP A 58 -11.59 -5.85 -9.30
CA ASP A 58 -10.59 -4.76 -9.29
C ASP A 58 -10.98 -3.56 -8.44
N ARG A 59 -12.25 -3.15 -8.49
CA ARG A 59 -12.74 -2.03 -7.66
C ARG A 59 -12.58 -2.29 -6.17
N MET A 60 -12.77 -3.54 -5.72
CA MET A 60 -12.54 -3.95 -4.34
C MET A 60 -11.06 -4.07 -4.03
N ARG A 61 -10.23 -4.51 -4.99
CA ARG A 61 -8.76 -4.51 -4.85
C ARG A 61 -8.23 -3.11 -4.52
N PHE A 62 -8.63 -2.10 -5.29
CA PHE A 62 -8.28 -0.70 -5.03
C PHE A 62 -8.86 -0.18 -3.71
N PHE A 63 -10.09 -0.57 -3.35
CA PHE A 63 -10.68 -0.19 -2.07
C PHE A 63 -9.88 -0.75 -0.88
N CYS A 64 -9.43 -2.01 -0.97
CA CYS A 64 -8.55 -2.62 0.01
C CYS A 64 -7.20 -1.90 0.09
N MET A 65 -6.55 -1.66 -1.06
CA MET A 65 -5.25 -0.99 -1.10
C MET A 65 -5.30 0.46 -0.62
N GLY A 66 -6.37 1.19 -0.88
CA GLY A 66 -6.55 2.55 -0.36
C GLY A 66 -6.74 2.64 1.17
N ASN A 67 -7.13 1.55 1.82
CA ASN A 67 -7.23 1.46 3.29
C ASN A 67 -6.05 0.70 3.93
N ALA A 68 -5.17 0.11 3.11
CA ALA A 68 -4.11 -0.74 3.59
C ALA A 68 -3.00 0.08 4.27
N LEU A 69 -2.26 -0.59 5.14
CA LEU A 69 -1.02 -0.06 5.70
C LEU A 69 0.15 -0.52 4.85
N VAL A 70 1.18 0.33 4.74
CA VAL A 70 2.40 0.02 3.98
C VAL A 70 3.20 -1.06 4.72
N VAL A 71 3.28 -2.26 4.14
CA VAL A 71 3.82 -3.47 4.75
C VAL A 71 5.22 -3.24 5.33
N PRO A 72 6.23 -2.70 4.58
CA PRO A 72 7.55 -2.44 5.14
C PRO A 72 7.56 -1.53 6.37
N ILE A 73 6.63 -0.56 6.45
CA ILE A 73 6.55 0.36 7.59
C ILE A 73 6.00 -0.37 8.81
N ILE A 74 4.92 -1.14 8.65
CA ILE A 74 4.32 -1.90 9.75
C ILE A 74 5.27 -3.00 10.23
N THR A 75 6.00 -3.67 9.33
CA THR A 75 7.06 -4.62 9.72
C THR A 75 8.13 -3.95 10.57
N ARG A 76 8.60 -2.75 10.18
CA ARG A 76 9.60 -2.01 10.98
C ARG A 76 9.08 -1.62 12.36
N ILE A 77 7.81 -1.19 12.46
CA ILE A 77 7.18 -0.88 13.75
C ILE A 77 7.08 -2.15 14.61
N GLY A 78 6.60 -3.26 14.05
CA GLY A 78 6.49 -4.55 14.74
C GLY A 78 7.83 -5.03 15.29
N ASN A 79 8.90 -4.97 14.50
CA ASN A 79 10.24 -5.34 14.93
C ASN A 79 10.77 -4.45 16.08
N GLN A 80 10.40 -3.16 16.10
CA GLN A 80 10.77 -2.28 17.21
C GLN A 80 9.98 -2.62 18.48
N ILE A 81 8.69 -2.94 18.35
CA ILE A 81 7.88 -3.40 19.49
C ILE A 81 8.49 -4.68 20.07
N GLU A 82 8.79 -5.68 19.24
CA GLU A 82 9.42 -6.93 19.68
C GLU A 82 10.77 -6.69 20.39
N ARG A 83 11.58 -5.76 19.88
CA ARG A 83 12.84 -5.37 20.52
C ARG A 83 12.62 -4.76 21.91
N ILE A 84 11.61 -3.91 22.07
CA ILE A 84 11.26 -3.28 23.35
C ILE A 84 10.72 -4.34 24.33
N GLU A 85 9.84 -5.23 23.87
CA GLU A 85 9.31 -6.35 24.67
C GLU A 85 10.43 -7.25 25.17
N ASN A 86 11.41 -7.60 24.33
CA ASN A 86 12.55 -8.41 24.75
C ASN A 86 13.47 -7.72 25.77
N MET A 87 13.46 -6.38 25.85
CA MET A 87 14.18 -5.62 26.88
C MET A 87 13.39 -5.50 28.18
N ASN A 88 12.06 -5.49 28.09
CA ASN A 88 11.18 -5.44 29.24
C ASN A 88 11.07 -6.86 29.82
N GLY A 89 11.65 -7.10 30.99
CA GLY A 89 11.53 -8.38 31.69
C GLY A 89 10.12 -8.73 32.19
N GLU A 90 9.08 -8.05 31.68
CA GLU A 90 7.69 -8.33 32.00
C GLU A 90 7.18 -9.47 31.12
N SER A 91 6.72 -10.56 31.74
CA SER A 91 6.21 -11.75 31.05
C SER A 91 4.85 -11.54 30.34
N PHE A 92 4.35 -10.30 30.28
CA PHE A 92 3.03 -9.98 29.74
C PHE A 92 3.14 -9.35 28.35
N SER A 93 3.27 -10.19 27.32
CA SER A 93 3.09 -9.74 25.94
C SER A 93 1.59 -9.71 25.59
N GLN A 94 1.09 -8.55 25.13
CA GLN A 94 -0.23 -8.47 24.50
C GLN A 94 -0.27 -9.09 23.08
N LEU A 95 0.89 -9.32 22.46
CA LEU A 95 1.01 -9.83 21.10
C LEU A 95 1.59 -11.26 21.12
N LYS A 96 0.74 -12.26 20.85
CA LYS A 96 1.23 -13.56 20.37
C LYS A 96 1.46 -13.44 18.87
N LEU A 97 2.70 -13.24 18.47
CA LEU A 97 3.12 -13.43 17.08
C LEU A 97 3.29 -14.94 16.82
N PHE A 98 2.93 -15.36 15.61
CA PHE A 98 2.70 -16.76 15.20
C PHE A 98 3.88 -17.70 15.44
#